data_AF-A0A9D3VFE7-F1
#
_entry.id   AF-A0A9D3VFE7-F1
#
_cell.length_a   1.000
_cell.length_b   1.000
_cell.length_c   1.000
_cell.angle_alpha   90.00
_cell.angle_beta   90.00
_cell.angle_gamma   90.00
#
_symmetry.space_group_name_H-M   'P 1'
#
loop_
_entity.id
_entity.type
_entity.pdbx_description
1 polymer ?
#
loop_
_entity_poly.entity_id
_entity_poly.type
_entity_poly.pdbx_seq_one_letter_code
_entity_poly.pdbx_strand_id
1 'polypeptide(L)'
;MLPSNLGSQSTAGVSEVAIPFALCHSLLGVSPGDDEENFTGLKFTWLKARFEHLSANASEVELIWGSAVLAMLYCELCQTTKPATVDIGGCLTLLQSWALYRMPFLASVSHQPYVYPLVNRWSIYPGIGRSYTVSIYRLMIEQHAGEGFTWMPYRRPEIVAIIPSSAYIHSYMWCTNAPIINFNVVEWYHEDRVLRQFGCIQHIPDPPCNMGEVHGMNRRGKLGLHWGVKHRRFVAVWNDRMARIPRMDITSDLQPLLQYVQWYSSMGKPYILGGQSTVVPPHMQRDGAYEAAANPDPE
;
A
#
# COMPACT_ATOMS: atom_id res chain seq x y z
N MET A 1 60.28 -14.79 44.01
CA MET A 1 60.63 -13.85 42.94
C MET A 1 59.51 -13.84 41.91
N LEU A 2 58.94 -12.66 41.62
CA LEU A 2 58.46 -12.30 40.28
C LEU A 2 59.67 -11.72 39.49
N PRO A 3 59.62 -11.44 38.16
CA PRO A 3 58.51 -11.42 37.18
C PRO A 3 58.75 -12.42 35.99
N SER A 4 58.18 -12.40 34.77
CA SER A 4 57.34 -11.45 34.01
C SER A 4 56.30 -12.10 33.08
N ASN A 5 55.11 -11.49 33.03
CA ASN A 5 54.25 -11.19 31.88
C ASN A 5 54.83 -11.29 30.45
N LEU A 6 54.13 -11.99 29.52
CA LEU A 6 53.22 -11.39 28.52
C LEU A 6 52.52 -12.50 27.68
N GLY A 7 51.22 -12.36 27.36
CA GLY A 7 50.52 -13.34 26.52
C GLY A 7 49.01 -13.43 26.75
N SER A 8 48.30 -12.31 26.64
CA SER A 8 46.85 -12.24 26.84
C SER A 8 46.06 -13.07 25.81
N GLN A 9 45.48 -14.19 26.20
CA GLN A 9 44.33 -14.76 25.47
C GLN A 9 43.10 -13.92 25.80
N SER A 10 42.82 -12.97 24.92
CA SER A 10 41.52 -12.28 24.87
C SER A 10 40.43 -13.32 24.62
N THR A 11 39.53 -13.53 25.59
CA THR A 11 38.22 -14.11 25.35
C THR A 11 37.45 -13.17 24.42
N ALA A 12 37.56 -13.39 23.11
CA ALA A 12 36.84 -12.62 22.12
C ALA A 12 35.35 -12.73 22.40
N GLY A 13 34.72 -11.60 22.75
CA GLY A 13 33.31 -11.56 23.07
C GLY A 13 32.48 -12.04 21.87
N VAL A 14 31.50 -12.89 22.14
CA VAL A 14 30.46 -13.23 21.16
C VAL A 14 29.64 -11.96 20.95
N SER A 15 29.96 -11.23 19.88
CA SER A 15 29.45 -9.88 19.62
C SER A 15 27.92 -9.84 19.56
N GLU A 16 27.31 -9.00 20.39
CA GLU A 16 25.85 -8.81 20.57
C GLU A 16 25.10 -8.22 19.35
N VAL A 17 25.71 -8.24 18.15
CA VAL A 17 25.19 -7.53 16.96
C VAL A 17 24.35 -8.43 16.04
N ALA A 18 24.48 -9.76 16.11
CA ALA A 18 23.84 -10.71 15.17
C ALA A 18 22.31 -10.94 15.35
N ILE A 19 21.67 -10.26 16.29
CA ILE A 19 20.28 -10.54 16.73
C ILE A 19 19.19 -10.12 15.70
N PRO A 20 19.30 -9.01 14.93
CA PRO A 20 18.27 -8.66 13.95
C PRO A 20 18.22 -9.66 12.79
N PHE A 21 19.39 -10.06 12.28
CA PHE A 21 19.55 -10.92 11.12
C PHE A 21 19.01 -12.33 11.38
N ALA A 22 19.37 -12.92 12.52
CA ALA A 22 18.90 -14.24 12.94
C ALA A 22 17.38 -14.25 13.19
N LEU A 23 16.81 -13.16 13.74
CA LEU A 23 15.38 -13.06 14.00
C LEU A 23 14.57 -12.84 12.71
N CYS A 24 15.07 -12.00 11.79
CA CYS A 24 14.48 -11.85 10.44
C CYS A 24 14.54 -13.18 9.68
N HIS A 25 15.68 -13.88 9.68
CA HIS A 25 15.79 -15.20 9.07
C HIS A 25 14.84 -16.22 9.72
N SER A 26 14.70 -16.21 11.06
CA SER A 26 13.82 -17.12 11.81
C SER A 26 12.33 -16.85 11.64
N LEU A 27 11.92 -15.64 11.27
CA LEU A 27 10.51 -15.24 11.11
C LEU A 27 10.08 -15.07 9.64
N LEU A 28 11.03 -14.79 8.75
CA LEU A 28 10.78 -14.36 7.35
C LEU A 28 11.50 -15.26 6.31
N GLY A 29 12.31 -16.23 6.75
CA GLY A 29 13.04 -17.18 5.90
C GLY A 29 14.20 -16.59 5.07
N VAL A 30 14.44 -15.27 5.17
CA VAL A 30 15.53 -14.56 4.48
C VAL A 30 15.91 -13.31 5.28
N SER A 31 17.09 -12.76 5.02
CA SER A 31 17.54 -11.45 5.52
C SER A 31 18.21 -10.67 4.38
N PRO A 32 18.00 -9.35 4.25
CA PRO A 32 18.75 -8.53 3.29
C PRO A 32 20.23 -8.41 3.72
N GLY A 33 21.13 -8.30 2.74
CA GLY A 33 22.57 -8.29 2.99
C GLY A 33 23.10 -6.99 3.62
N ASP A 34 24.39 -7.01 3.94
CA ASP A 34 25.08 -6.03 4.80
C ASP A 34 25.04 -4.56 4.29
N ASP A 35 24.66 -4.31 3.03
CA ASP A 35 24.44 -2.97 2.48
C ASP A 35 23.09 -2.32 2.92
N GLU A 36 22.24 -3.03 3.67
CA GLU A 36 20.87 -2.59 4.02
C GLU A 36 20.56 -2.61 5.54
N GLU A 37 21.59 -2.61 6.40
CA GLU A 37 21.49 -2.71 7.88
C GLU A 37 20.46 -1.77 8.55
N ASN A 38 20.19 -0.60 7.96
CA ASN A 38 19.39 0.45 8.59
C ASN A 38 17.87 0.40 8.31
N PHE A 39 17.40 -0.43 7.37
CA PHE A 39 15.96 -0.59 7.05
C PHE A 39 15.16 0.73 6.92
N THR A 40 15.77 1.79 6.39
CA THR A 40 15.12 3.12 6.24
C THR A 40 14.06 3.15 5.15
N GLY A 41 14.02 2.14 4.28
CA GLY A 41 12.98 1.95 3.28
C GLY A 41 13.21 0.67 2.48
N LEU A 42 12.14 -0.02 2.11
CA LEU A 42 12.20 -1.25 1.31
C LEU A 42 12.34 -0.86 -0.17
N LYS A 43 13.53 -1.07 -0.77
CA LYS A 43 13.83 -0.58 -2.12
C LYS A 43 13.05 -1.38 -3.18
N PHE A 44 12.50 -0.66 -4.17
CA PHE A 44 11.80 -1.29 -5.30
C PHE A 44 12.71 -2.22 -6.12
N THR A 45 14.01 -1.93 -6.21
CA THR A 45 15.01 -2.80 -6.86
C THR A 45 15.13 -4.15 -6.16
N TRP A 46 15.07 -4.19 -4.83
CA TRP A 46 15.10 -5.41 -4.03
C TRP A 46 13.83 -6.26 -4.25
N LEU A 47 12.66 -5.62 -4.20
CA LEU A 47 11.38 -6.27 -4.53
C LEU A 47 11.40 -6.84 -5.95
N LYS A 48 11.85 -6.06 -6.94
CA LYS A 48 11.95 -6.52 -8.32
C LYS A 48 12.87 -7.73 -8.45
N ALA A 49 14.08 -7.68 -7.89
CA ALA A 49 15.05 -8.76 -7.97
C ALA A 49 14.61 -10.05 -7.23
N ARG A 50 13.69 -9.95 -6.26
CA ARG A 50 13.19 -11.09 -5.48
C ARG A 50 11.90 -11.70 -6.03
N PHE A 51 11.07 -10.91 -6.71
CA PHE A 51 9.73 -11.30 -7.18
C PHE A 51 9.57 -11.29 -8.72
N GLU A 52 10.67 -11.26 -9.49
CA GLU A 52 10.65 -11.33 -10.96
C GLU A 52 10.08 -12.66 -11.49
N HIS A 53 10.17 -13.73 -10.70
CA HIS A 53 9.57 -15.04 -10.97
C HIS A 53 8.76 -15.51 -9.76
N LEU A 54 7.45 -15.29 -9.79
CA LEU A 54 6.53 -15.86 -8.80
C LEU A 54 6.47 -17.38 -8.96
N SER A 55 6.85 -18.10 -7.91
CA SER A 55 6.72 -19.55 -7.87
C SER A 55 5.25 -19.95 -7.95
N ALA A 56 4.95 -21.06 -8.65
CA ALA A 56 3.61 -21.66 -8.61
C ALA A 56 3.21 -22.12 -7.18
N ASN A 57 4.20 -22.28 -6.30
CA ASN A 57 4.03 -22.67 -4.89
C ASN A 57 4.21 -21.44 -3.98
N ALA A 58 3.53 -20.33 -4.29
CA ALA A 58 3.53 -19.11 -3.48
C ALA A 58 3.26 -19.45 -2.01
N SER A 59 4.25 -19.21 -1.16
CA SER A 59 4.26 -19.69 0.22
C SER A 59 3.81 -18.61 1.21
N GLU A 60 3.53 -19.00 2.45
CA GLU A 60 3.22 -18.08 3.56
C GLU A 60 4.25 -16.94 3.71
N VAL A 61 5.50 -17.17 3.27
CA VAL A 61 6.58 -16.19 3.20
C VAL A 61 6.22 -14.99 2.30
N GLU A 62 5.61 -15.21 1.13
CA GLU A 62 5.24 -14.11 0.20
C GLU A 62 4.15 -13.22 0.80
N LEU A 63 3.18 -13.83 1.47
CA LEU A 63 2.14 -13.13 2.24
C LEU A 63 2.74 -12.30 3.38
N ILE A 64 3.74 -12.85 4.10
CA ILE A 64 4.46 -12.14 5.15
C ILE A 64 5.17 -10.90 4.57
N TRP A 65 5.93 -11.01 3.48
CA TRP A 65 6.58 -9.86 2.85
C TRP A 65 5.59 -8.82 2.32
N GLY A 66 4.48 -9.24 1.72
CA GLY A 66 3.40 -8.34 1.29
C GLY A 66 2.80 -7.56 2.46
N SER A 67 2.49 -8.24 3.57
CA SER A 67 1.97 -7.60 4.78
C SER A 67 2.97 -6.66 5.44
N ALA A 68 4.28 -6.98 5.41
CA ALA A 68 5.34 -6.13 5.94
C ALA A 68 5.51 -4.83 5.13
N VAL A 69 5.44 -4.91 3.79
CA VAL A 69 5.44 -3.74 2.90
C VAL A 69 4.21 -2.86 3.15
N LEU A 70 3.02 -3.47 3.29
CA LEU A 70 1.79 -2.73 3.63
C LEU A 70 1.88 -2.05 5.00
N ALA A 71 2.43 -2.72 6.03
CA ALA A 71 2.59 -2.15 7.36
C ALA A 71 3.50 -0.91 7.34
N MET A 72 4.59 -0.94 6.56
CA MET A 72 5.42 0.25 6.36
C MET A 72 4.68 1.35 5.61
N LEU A 73 3.96 1.04 4.52
CA LEU A 73 3.21 2.03 3.76
C LEU A 73 2.12 2.72 4.60
N TYR A 74 1.36 1.95 5.38
CA TYR A 74 0.36 2.47 6.32
C TYR A 74 1.01 3.32 7.42
N CYS A 75 2.15 2.89 7.99
CA CYS A 75 2.88 3.67 8.98
C CYS A 75 3.30 5.03 8.42
N GLU A 76 3.95 5.06 7.25
CA GLU A 76 4.41 6.30 6.61
C GLU A 76 3.24 7.23 6.25
N LEU A 77 2.13 6.69 5.72
CA LEU A 77 0.89 7.45 5.49
C LEU A 77 0.33 8.07 6.78
N CYS A 78 0.40 7.36 7.91
CA CYS A 78 -0.01 7.91 9.20
C CYS A 78 0.97 8.99 9.71
N GLN A 79 2.29 8.79 9.58
CA GLN A 79 3.30 9.78 9.99
C GLN A 79 3.18 11.09 9.22
N THR A 80 2.78 11.06 7.94
CA THR A 80 2.70 12.24 7.08
C THR A 80 1.43 13.07 7.27
N THR A 81 0.46 12.58 8.05
CA THR A 81 -0.64 13.42 8.54
C THR A 81 -0.19 14.43 9.61
N LYS A 82 1.01 14.28 10.18
CA LYS A 82 1.52 15.13 11.27
C LYS A 82 2.03 16.47 10.71
N PRO A 83 1.68 17.63 11.31
CA PRO A 83 2.02 18.95 10.77
C PRO A 83 3.52 19.25 10.57
N ALA A 84 4.41 18.54 11.28
CA ALA A 84 5.85 18.72 11.21
C ALA A 84 6.54 17.82 10.16
N THR A 85 5.81 16.91 9.52
CA THR A 85 6.36 15.97 8.53
C THR A 85 6.42 16.63 7.16
N VAL A 86 7.61 16.67 6.55
CA VAL A 86 7.87 17.34 5.27
C VAL A 86 8.01 16.38 4.07
N ASP A 87 8.15 15.09 4.32
CA ASP A 87 8.35 14.04 3.30
C ASP A 87 7.76 12.70 3.76
N ILE A 88 7.55 11.76 2.85
CA ILE A 88 6.95 10.45 3.07
C ILE A 88 7.89 9.31 2.65
N GLY A 89 8.11 8.33 3.54
CA GLY A 89 8.91 7.14 3.22
C GLY A 89 8.11 5.99 2.59
N GLY A 90 8.76 4.83 2.54
CA GLY A 90 8.12 3.56 2.17
C GLY A 90 7.91 3.34 0.67
N CYS A 91 7.06 2.37 0.32
CA CYS A 91 6.90 1.88 -1.05
C CYS A 91 5.91 2.73 -1.88
N LEU A 92 6.20 4.02 -2.02
CA LEU A 92 5.35 5.01 -2.70
C LEU A 92 4.95 4.62 -4.13
N THR A 93 5.78 3.88 -4.85
CA THR A 93 5.47 3.41 -6.21
C THR A 93 4.24 2.50 -6.25
N LEU A 94 3.95 1.77 -5.16
CA LEU A 94 2.73 0.97 -5.02
C LEU A 94 1.50 1.86 -4.84
N LEU A 95 1.61 2.92 -4.02
CA LEU A 95 0.54 3.91 -3.82
C LEU A 95 0.27 4.70 -5.10
N GLN A 96 1.32 5.14 -5.82
CA GLN A 96 1.21 5.79 -7.13
C GLN A 96 0.55 4.87 -8.15
N SER A 97 0.95 3.60 -8.22
CA SER A 97 0.31 2.62 -9.10
C SER A 97 -1.17 2.45 -8.74
N TRP A 98 -1.49 2.20 -7.46
CA TRP A 98 -2.87 2.08 -6.96
C TRP A 98 -3.73 3.29 -7.35
N ALA A 99 -3.18 4.50 -7.19
CA ALA A 99 -3.84 5.76 -7.51
C ALA A 99 -4.07 5.89 -9.02
N LEU A 100 -3.07 5.66 -9.86
CA LEU A 100 -3.17 5.80 -11.32
C LEU A 100 -4.09 4.77 -11.98
N TYR A 101 -4.21 3.57 -11.40
CA TYR A 101 -5.18 2.58 -11.87
C TYR A 101 -6.64 2.94 -11.49
N ARG A 102 -6.86 3.72 -10.42
CA ARG A 102 -8.22 4.05 -9.92
C ARG A 102 -8.69 5.45 -10.26
N MET A 103 -7.77 6.38 -10.42
CA MET A 103 -8.01 7.79 -10.73
C MET A 103 -7.25 8.15 -12.02
N PRO A 104 -7.65 7.60 -13.17
CA PRO A 104 -6.96 7.82 -14.44
C PRO A 104 -6.95 9.30 -14.85
N PHE A 105 -7.87 10.11 -14.32
CA PHE A 105 -7.90 11.57 -14.52
C PHE A 105 -6.71 12.32 -13.90
N LEU A 106 -5.91 11.71 -13.02
CA LEU A 106 -4.71 12.35 -12.45
C LEU A 106 -3.51 12.41 -13.41
N ALA A 107 -3.58 11.71 -14.54
CA ALA A 107 -2.48 11.54 -15.49
C ALA A 107 -2.99 11.35 -16.91
N SER A 108 -2.28 11.90 -17.90
CA SER A 108 -2.51 11.53 -19.29
C SER A 108 -1.90 10.15 -19.54
N VAL A 109 -2.64 9.07 -19.22
CA VAL A 109 -2.21 7.67 -19.41
C VAL A 109 -2.22 7.31 -20.91
N SER A 110 -1.25 7.84 -21.66
CA SER A 110 -1.10 7.62 -23.09
C SER A 110 -0.56 6.22 -23.39
N HIS A 111 -1.41 5.35 -23.95
CA HIS A 111 -1.05 4.18 -24.77
C HIS A 111 0.00 3.17 -24.21
N GLN A 112 0.25 3.13 -22.90
CA GLN A 112 1.17 2.13 -22.34
C GLN A 112 0.49 0.78 -22.10
N PRO A 113 1.09 -0.34 -22.57
CA PRO A 113 0.56 -1.68 -22.36
C PRO A 113 0.52 -2.02 -20.88
N TYR A 114 -0.38 -2.93 -20.51
CA TYR A 114 -0.34 -3.55 -19.20
C TYR A 114 0.83 -4.56 -19.17
N VAL A 115 1.68 -4.45 -18.15
CA VAL A 115 2.83 -5.34 -17.92
C VAL A 115 2.80 -5.83 -16.49
N TYR A 116 3.26 -7.07 -16.25
CA TYR A 116 3.35 -7.63 -14.91
C TYR A 116 4.80 -7.58 -14.38
N PRO A 117 5.04 -7.29 -13.09
CA PRO A 117 4.10 -6.73 -12.10
C PRO A 117 3.55 -5.35 -12.51
N LEU A 118 2.28 -5.06 -12.20
CA LEU A 118 1.52 -3.89 -12.68
C LEU A 118 2.20 -2.53 -12.45
N VAL A 119 3.00 -2.42 -11.39
CA VAL A 119 3.80 -1.21 -11.08
C VAL A 119 4.79 -0.86 -12.19
N ASN A 120 5.30 -1.84 -12.95
CA ASN A 120 6.23 -1.62 -14.06
C ASN A 120 5.62 -0.80 -15.21
N ARG A 121 4.29 -0.70 -15.29
CA ARG A 121 3.59 0.16 -16.27
C ARG A 121 3.97 1.64 -16.12
N TRP A 122 4.44 2.07 -14.95
CA TRP A 122 4.72 3.47 -14.66
C TRP A 122 6.23 3.79 -14.65
N SER A 123 7.09 2.77 -14.81
CA SER A 123 8.55 2.89 -14.65
C SER A 123 9.25 3.69 -15.75
N ILE A 124 8.67 3.77 -16.95
CA ILE A 124 9.31 4.43 -18.11
C ILE A 124 8.80 5.87 -18.26
N TYR A 125 7.47 6.06 -18.24
CA TYR A 125 6.86 7.38 -18.14
C TYR A 125 5.68 7.30 -17.16
N PRO A 126 5.72 8.00 -16.00
CA PRO A 126 4.69 7.85 -14.96
C PRO A 126 3.33 8.48 -15.33
N GLY A 127 3.16 9.07 -16.51
CA GLY A 127 1.92 9.71 -17.00
C GLY A 127 1.54 11.02 -16.29
N ILE A 128 1.99 11.19 -15.04
CA ILE A 128 1.85 12.41 -14.25
C ILE A 128 2.82 13.47 -14.79
N GLY A 129 2.29 14.57 -15.34
CA GLY A 129 3.09 15.72 -15.74
C GLY A 129 3.76 16.37 -14.52
N ARG A 130 5.02 16.80 -14.66
CA ARG A 130 5.86 17.36 -13.56
C ARG A 130 5.40 18.72 -12.99
N SER A 131 4.19 19.20 -13.30
CA SER A 131 3.87 20.63 -13.26
C SER A 131 2.48 20.99 -12.70
N TYR A 132 1.85 20.12 -11.92
CA TYR A 132 0.61 20.46 -11.23
C TYR A 132 0.87 20.77 -9.75
N THR A 133 0.46 21.96 -9.31
CA THR A 133 0.43 22.34 -7.89
C THR A 133 -0.53 21.42 -7.12
N VAL A 134 -0.29 21.20 -5.83
CA VAL A 134 -1.16 20.37 -4.96
C VAL A 134 -2.64 20.77 -5.07
N SER A 135 -2.94 22.06 -5.23
CA SER A 135 -4.30 22.58 -5.44
C SER A 135 -4.99 22.01 -6.67
N ILE A 136 -4.25 21.75 -7.76
CA ILE A 136 -4.81 21.20 -9.01
C ILE A 136 -5.18 19.72 -8.81
N TYR A 137 -4.34 18.93 -8.14
CA TYR A 137 -4.70 17.55 -7.78
C TYR A 137 -5.92 17.49 -6.87
N ARG A 138 -6.02 18.40 -5.88
CA ARG A 138 -7.21 18.49 -5.02
C ARG A 138 -8.48 18.81 -5.82
N LEU A 139 -8.40 19.74 -6.78
CA LEU A 139 -9.52 20.10 -7.65
C LEU A 139 -9.93 18.93 -8.55
N MET A 140 -8.99 18.26 -9.20
CA MET A 140 -9.28 17.08 -10.04
C MET A 140 -9.92 15.95 -9.24
N ILE A 141 -9.46 15.70 -8.00
CA ILE A 141 -10.08 14.69 -7.13
C ILE A 141 -11.50 15.12 -6.73
N GLU A 142 -11.71 16.36 -6.30
CA GLU A 142 -13.06 16.84 -5.92
C GLU A 142 -14.05 16.80 -7.10
N GLN A 143 -13.61 17.11 -8.31
CA GLN A 143 -14.44 17.10 -9.52
C GLN A 143 -14.71 15.69 -10.07
N HIS A 144 -13.78 14.74 -9.93
CA HIS A 144 -13.86 13.43 -10.61
C HIS A 144 -13.94 12.20 -9.69
N ALA A 145 -13.82 12.32 -8.37
CA ALA A 145 -13.86 11.16 -7.46
C ALA A 145 -15.21 10.40 -7.44
N GLY A 146 -16.28 10.99 -7.96
CA GLY A 146 -17.56 10.30 -8.18
C GLY A 146 -17.51 9.36 -9.37
N GLU A 147 -17.65 9.89 -10.58
CA GLU A 147 -17.77 9.12 -11.83
C GLU A 147 -16.43 8.68 -12.43
N GLY A 148 -15.36 9.48 -12.24
CA GLY A 148 -14.02 9.17 -12.76
C GLY A 148 -13.24 8.15 -11.94
N PHE A 149 -13.74 7.74 -10.76
CA PHE A 149 -13.07 6.76 -9.91
C PHE A 149 -13.43 5.32 -10.32
N THR A 150 -12.42 4.60 -10.81
CA THR A 150 -12.53 3.17 -11.15
C THR A 150 -12.33 2.34 -9.89
N TRP A 151 -13.41 1.75 -9.35
CA TRP A 151 -13.35 0.95 -8.13
C TRP A 151 -12.56 -0.35 -8.28
N MET A 152 -12.72 -1.06 -9.40
CA MET A 152 -12.19 -2.42 -9.61
C MET A 152 -11.30 -2.50 -10.86
N PRO A 153 -10.22 -1.72 -10.98
CA PRO A 153 -9.44 -1.65 -12.21
C PRO A 153 -8.83 -3.01 -12.59
N TYR A 154 -8.48 -3.83 -11.61
CA TYR A 154 -7.85 -5.13 -11.81
C TYR A 154 -8.80 -6.21 -12.35
N ARG A 155 -10.11 -5.93 -12.48
CA ARG A 155 -11.09 -6.84 -13.12
C ARG A 155 -11.18 -6.66 -14.64
N ARG A 156 -10.50 -5.67 -15.23
CA ARG A 156 -10.47 -5.48 -16.69
C ARG A 156 -9.82 -6.70 -17.36
N PRO A 157 -10.40 -7.28 -18.42
CA PRO A 157 -9.84 -8.46 -19.11
C PRO A 157 -8.36 -8.30 -19.49
N GLU A 158 -7.96 -7.13 -19.99
CA GLU A 158 -6.57 -6.84 -20.38
C GLU A 158 -5.58 -6.88 -19.21
N ILE A 159 -6.05 -6.63 -17.98
CA ILE A 159 -5.25 -6.69 -16.75
C ILE A 159 -5.29 -8.10 -16.16
N VAL A 160 -6.47 -8.74 -16.12
CA VAL A 160 -6.62 -10.12 -15.65
C VAL A 160 -5.73 -11.07 -16.45
N ALA A 161 -5.65 -10.89 -17.78
CA ALA A 161 -4.85 -11.72 -18.68
C ALA A 161 -3.34 -11.72 -18.40
N ILE A 162 -2.80 -10.71 -17.69
CA ILE A 162 -1.36 -10.60 -17.37
C ILE A 162 -1.03 -10.90 -15.90
N ILE A 163 -2.02 -10.98 -15.01
CA ILE A 163 -1.78 -11.29 -13.60
C ILE A 163 -1.71 -12.83 -13.45
N PRO A 164 -0.59 -13.39 -12.95
CA PRO A 164 -0.49 -14.83 -12.75
C PRO A 164 -1.50 -15.31 -11.69
N SER A 165 -2.03 -16.51 -11.87
CA SER A 165 -3.02 -17.12 -10.97
C SER A 165 -2.54 -17.21 -9.51
N SER A 166 -1.23 -17.34 -9.29
CA SER A 166 -0.61 -17.34 -7.95
C SER A 166 -0.95 -16.10 -7.13
N ALA A 167 -1.11 -14.92 -7.76
CA ALA A 167 -1.48 -13.68 -7.08
C ALA A 167 -2.89 -13.73 -6.44
N TYR A 168 -3.75 -14.67 -6.86
CA TYR A 168 -5.11 -14.83 -6.34
C TYR A 168 -5.25 -15.92 -5.28
N ILE A 169 -4.20 -16.72 -4.98
CA ILE A 169 -4.26 -17.86 -4.03
C ILE A 169 -4.77 -17.42 -2.65
N HIS A 170 -4.32 -16.25 -2.17
CA HIS A 170 -4.71 -15.70 -0.87
C HIS A 170 -5.78 -14.58 -0.97
N SER A 171 -6.54 -14.52 -2.08
CA SER A 171 -7.50 -13.44 -2.33
C SER A 171 -8.63 -13.36 -1.28
N TYR A 172 -8.99 -14.48 -0.66
CA TYR A 172 -9.92 -14.51 0.48
C TYR A 172 -9.47 -13.68 1.69
N MET A 173 -8.17 -13.36 1.79
CA MET A 173 -7.61 -12.55 2.87
C MET A 173 -7.56 -11.05 2.57
N TRP A 174 -7.81 -10.61 1.33
CA TRP A 174 -7.57 -9.22 0.94
C TRP A 174 -8.37 -8.20 1.74
N CYS A 175 -9.54 -8.57 2.25
CA CYS A 175 -10.42 -7.67 3.02
C CYS A 175 -10.31 -7.82 4.54
N THR A 176 -9.32 -8.59 5.03
CA THR A 176 -9.14 -8.88 6.46
C THR A 176 -9.04 -7.59 7.28
N ASN A 177 -9.90 -7.41 8.30
CA ASN A 177 -9.72 -6.38 9.32
C ASN A 177 -8.75 -6.96 10.38
N ALA A 178 -7.48 -6.57 10.40
CA ALA A 178 -6.45 -7.13 11.30
C ALA A 178 -5.20 -6.24 11.44
N PRO A 179 -4.40 -6.40 12.51
CA PRO A 179 -3.09 -5.76 12.59
C PRO A 179 -2.09 -6.42 11.64
N ILE A 180 -1.52 -5.64 10.71
CA ILE A 180 -0.37 -6.03 9.89
C ILE A 180 0.92 -5.66 10.63
N ILE A 181 1.88 -6.59 10.67
CA ILE A 181 3.05 -6.52 11.55
C ILE A 181 4.32 -6.56 10.71
N ASN A 182 5.17 -5.54 10.83
CA ASN A 182 6.55 -5.58 10.36
C ASN A 182 7.51 -5.35 11.52
N PHE A 183 7.89 -6.44 12.21
CA PHE A 183 8.85 -6.45 13.32
C PHE A 183 8.52 -5.46 14.45
N ASN A 184 9.02 -4.21 14.37
CA ASN A 184 8.76 -3.14 15.34
C ASN A 184 7.55 -2.27 14.99
N VAL A 185 7.01 -2.36 13.78
CA VAL A 185 5.83 -1.62 13.31
C VAL A 185 4.60 -2.53 13.39
N VAL A 186 3.51 -2.02 13.96
CA VAL A 186 2.19 -2.62 13.85
C VAL A 186 1.22 -1.54 13.42
N GLU A 187 0.57 -1.76 12.28
CA GLU A 187 -0.51 -0.90 11.80
C GLU A 187 -1.77 -1.71 11.57
N TRP A 188 -2.92 -1.04 11.58
CA TRP A 188 -4.20 -1.73 11.44
C TRP A 188 -4.73 -1.65 10.01
N TYR A 189 -4.93 -2.83 9.41
CA TYR A 189 -5.44 -3.00 8.06
C TYR A 189 -6.98 -2.89 8.11
N HIS A 190 -7.52 -1.92 7.38
CA HIS A 190 -8.92 -1.45 7.47
C HIS A 190 -9.67 -1.58 6.12
N GLU A 191 -9.44 -2.68 5.41
CA GLU A 191 -10.05 -2.92 4.09
C GLU A 191 -11.57 -3.16 4.15
N ASP A 192 -12.11 -3.41 5.35
CA ASP A 192 -13.54 -3.38 5.66
C ASP A 192 -14.20 -2.01 5.34
N ARG A 193 -13.41 -0.94 5.20
CA ARG A 193 -13.87 0.40 4.80
C ARG A 193 -13.86 0.66 3.30
N VAL A 194 -13.33 -0.25 2.49
CA VAL A 194 -13.15 -0.05 1.03
C VAL A 194 -13.56 -1.28 0.20
N LEU A 195 -14.55 -2.03 0.69
CA LEU A 195 -15.10 -3.27 0.10
C LEU A 195 -15.53 -3.13 -1.37
N ARG A 196 -15.91 -1.92 -1.81
CA ARG A 196 -16.21 -1.61 -3.22
C ARG A 196 -15.03 -1.88 -4.16
N GLN A 197 -13.78 -1.77 -3.68
CA GLN A 197 -12.59 -2.11 -4.47
C GLN A 197 -12.50 -3.60 -4.80
N PHE A 198 -13.19 -4.43 -4.01
CA PHE A 198 -13.28 -5.88 -4.15
C PHE A 198 -14.65 -6.32 -4.68
N GLY A 199 -15.45 -5.36 -5.19
CA GLY A 199 -16.76 -5.62 -5.77
C GLY A 199 -17.83 -6.04 -4.78
N CYS A 200 -17.68 -5.64 -3.52
CA CYS A 200 -18.65 -5.89 -2.47
C CYS A 200 -19.38 -4.61 -2.06
N ILE A 201 -20.58 -4.78 -1.51
CA ILE A 201 -21.37 -3.69 -0.92
C ILE A 201 -20.59 -3.08 0.25
N GLN A 202 -20.53 -1.74 0.31
CA GLN A 202 -19.97 -1.05 1.46
C GLN A 202 -21.02 -0.91 2.57
N HIS A 203 -20.85 -1.70 3.62
CA HIS A 203 -21.57 -1.53 4.88
C HIS A 203 -20.98 -0.39 5.71
N ILE A 204 -21.72 0.07 6.72
CA ILE A 204 -21.18 0.99 7.73
C ILE A 204 -20.11 0.23 8.52
N PRO A 205 -18.83 0.64 8.47
CA PRO A 205 -17.76 -0.08 9.14
C PRO A 205 -17.76 0.19 10.64
N ASP A 206 -17.22 -0.76 11.41
CA ASP A 206 -16.99 -0.58 12.85
C ASP A 206 -16.07 0.64 13.14
N PRO A 207 -16.06 1.17 14.37
CA PRO A 207 -15.07 2.17 14.78
C PRO A 207 -13.63 1.70 14.54
N PRO A 208 -12.70 2.59 14.16
CA PRO A 208 -11.30 2.21 13.93
C PRO A 208 -10.64 1.70 15.20
N CYS A 209 -9.71 0.75 15.06
CA CYS A 209 -9.08 0.16 16.24
C CYS A 209 -8.13 1.16 16.90
N ASN A 210 -8.31 1.41 18.20
CA ASN A 210 -7.36 2.19 18.96
C ASN A 210 -6.11 1.34 19.28
N MET A 211 -5.06 1.59 18.51
CA MET A 211 -3.74 0.95 18.60
C MET A 211 -2.90 1.42 19.81
N GLY A 212 -3.31 2.50 20.49
CA GLY A 212 -2.64 3.05 21.67
C GLY A 212 -1.17 3.39 21.42
N GLU A 213 -0.32 3.14 22.42
CA GLU A 213 1.13 3.43 22.38
C GLU A 213 1.91 2.75 21.25
N VAL A 214 1.36 1.71 20.62
CA VAL A 214 2.04 0.95 19.57
C VAL A 214 1.95 1.65 18.20
N HIS A 215 0.94 2.50 18.00
CA HIS A 215 0.81 3.25 16.76
C HIS A 215 1.97 4.23 16.54
N GLY A 216 2.56 4.22 15.35
CA GLY A 216 3.72 5.04 15.03
C GLY A 216 4.98 4.73 15.87
N MET A 217 5.03 3.58 16.55
CA MET A 217 6.19 3.20 17.36
C MET A 217 7.38 2.84 16.46
N ASN A 218 8.47 3.61 16.58
CA ASN A 218 9.74 3.30 15.93
C ASN A 218 10.76 2.65 16.89
N ARG A 219 11.84 2.11 16.29
CA ARG A 219 12.95 1.41 16.95
C ARG A 219 13.96 2.33 17.67
N ARG A 220 13.92 3.65 17.45
CA ARG A 220 14.92 4.59 18.01
C ARG A 220 14.89 4.55 19.54
N GLY A 221 16.05 4.37 20.15
CA GLY A 221 16.22 4.26 21.60
C GLY A 221 15.70 2.97 22.24
N LYS A 222 15.36 1.92 21.47
CA LYS A 222 14.67 0.71 21.98
C LYS A 222 15.38 -0.60 21.62
N LEU A 223 16.71 -0.62 21.65
CA LEU A 223 17.50 -1.80 21.28
C LEU A 223 17.23 -3.03 22.18
N GLY A 224 16.92 -2.83 23.47
CA GLY A 224 16.59 -3.91 24.41
C GLY A 224 15.12 -4.32 24.49
N LEU A 225 14.23 -3.85 23.61
CA LEU A 225 12.80 -4.17 23.69
C LEU A 225 12.46 -5.49 23.01
N HIS A 226 11.93 -6.46 23.76
CA HIS A 226 11.43 -7.73 23.21
C HIS A 226 10.10 -7.54 22.45
N TRP A 227 10.20 -7.22 21.16
CA TRP A 227 9.05 -6.94 20.28
C TRP A 227 7.99 -8.05 20.27
N GLY A 228 8.38 -9.33 20.27
CA GLY A 228 7.43 -10.45 20.35
C GLY A 228 6.59 -10.49 21.65
N VAL A 229 7.09 -9.91 22.74
CA VAL A 229 6.33 -9.74 23.99
C VAL A 229 5.46 -8.48 23.92
N LYS A 230 6.02 -7.33 23.49
CA LYS A 230 5.27 -6.06 23.36
C LYS A 230 4.10 -6.19 22.37
N HIS A 231 4.28 -6.96 21.29
CA HIS A 231 3.27 -7.17 20.25
C HIS A 231 2.44 -8.44 20.42
N ARG A 232 2.59 -9.21 21.51
CA ARG A 232 1.91 -10.51 21.73
C ARG A 232 0.41 -10.45 21.48
N ARG A 233 -0.27 -9.38 21.91
CA ARG A 233 -1.71 -9.15 21.65
C ARG A 233 -2.02 -9.04 20.16
N PHE A 234 -1.21 -8.29 19.40
CA PHE A 234 -1.42 -8.10 17.97
C PHE A 234 -1.07 -9.36 17.18
N VAL A 235 -0.03 -10.11 17.58
CA VAL A 235 0.29 -11.42 17.02
C VAL A 235 -0.87 -12.40 17.21
N ALA A 236 -1.51 -12.41 18.39
CA ALA A 236 -2.69 -13.25 18.62
C ALA A 236 -3.86 -12.88 17.67
N VAL A 237 -4.16 -11.58 17.49
CA VAL A 237 -5.21 -11.11 16.57
C VAL A 237 -4.84 -11.38 15.10
N TRP A 238 -3.56 -11.33 14.72
CA TRP A 238 -3.09 -11.72 13.39
C TRP A 238 -3.19 -13.23 13.15
N ASN A 239 -2.95 -14.05 14.17
CA ASN A 239 -3.13 -15.49 14.04
C ASN A 239 -4.62 -15.86 13.89
N ASP A 240 -5.51 -15.14 14.58
CA ASP A 240 -6.97 -15.26 14.48
C ASP A 240 -7.59 -14.45 13.31
N ARG A 241 -6.77 -13.90 12.40
CA ARG A 241 -7.21 -12.99 11.32
C ARG A 241 -8.36 -13.52 10.46
N MET A 242 -8.48 -14.84 10.31
CA MET A 242 -9.56 -15.48 9.53
C MET A 242 -10.95 -15.24 10.12
N ALA A 243 -11.07 -15.13 11.44
CA ALA A 243 -12.31 -14.77 12.12
C ALA A 243 -12.69 -13.29 11.94
N ARG A 244 -11.83 -12.50 11.28
CA ARG A 244 -11.94 -11.04 11.11
C ARG A 244 -12.05 -10.61 9.64
N ILE A 245 -12.37 -11.56 8.76
CA ILE A 245 -12.79 -11.26 7.39
C ILE A 245 -14.23 -10.70 7.45
N PRO A 246 -14.49 -9.50 6.91
CA PRO A 246 -15.82 -8.89 6.93
C PRO A 246 -16.79 -9.64 6.00
N ARG A 247 -18.08 -9.31 6.10
CA ARG A 247 -19.09 -9.88 5.22
C ARG A 247 -18.89 -9.41 3.77
N MET A 248 -18.51 -10.34 2.90
CA MET A 248 -18.21 -10.10 1.47
C MET A 248 -19.46 -10.23 0.60
N ASP A 249 -20.41 -9.32 0.72
CA ASP A 249 -21.60 -9.28 -0.14
C ASP A 249 -21.23 -8.77 -1.55
N ILE A 250 -20.86 -9.70 -2.45
CA ILE A 250 -20.53 -9.39 -3.84
C ILE A 250 -21.75 -8.82 -4.56
N THR A 251 -21.55 -7.75 -5.33
CA THR A 251 -22.59 -7.06 -6.08
C THR A 251 -22.13 -6.66 -7.49
N SER A 252 -23.05 -6.70 -8.44
CA SER A 252 -22.85 -6.14 -9.78
C SER A 252 -23.01 -4.62 -9.80
N ASP A 253 -23.84 -4.08 -8.91
CA ASP A 253 -24.00 -2.63 -8.71
C ASP A 253 -23.11 -2.17 -7.55
N LEU A 254 -22.14 -1.32 -7.85
CA LEU A 254 -21.22 -0.74 -6.87
C LEU A 254 -21.78 0.52 -6.21
N GLN A 255 -23.02 0.95 -6.47
CA GLN A 255 -23.59 2.09 -5.76
C GLN A 255 -23.62 1.83 -4.24
N PRO A 256 -23.19 2.80 -3.41
CA PRO A 256 -23.21 2.66 -1.96
C PRO A 256 -24.66 2.66 -1.45
N LEU A 257 -24.93 1.87 -0.41
CA LEU A 257 -26.24 1.90 0.27
C LEU A 257 -26.54 3.31 0.80
N LEU A 258 -27.80 3.75 0.70
CA LEU A 258 -28.23 5.07 1.20
C LEU A 258 -27.83 5.30 2.67
N GLN A 259 -27.97 4.29 3.52
CA GLN A 259 -27.55 4.34 4.93
C GLN A 259 -26.04 4.60 5.09
N TYR A 260 -25.20 4.04 4.21
CA TYR A 260 -23.76 4.27 4.22
C TYR A 260 -23.43 5.69 3.73
N VAL A 261 -24.11 6.18 2.69
CA VAL A 261 -23.93 7.56 2.20
C VAL A 261 -24.30 8.58 3.27
N GLN A 262 -25.44 8.38 3.95
CA GLN A 262 -25.89 9.21 5.06
C GLN A 262 -24.88 9.20 6.21
N TRP A 263 -24.44 8.02 6.65
CA TRP A 263 -23.42 7.87 7.68
C TRP A 263 -22.10 8.57 7.28
N TYR A 264 -21.60 8.32 6.08
CA TYR A 264 -20.35 8.90 5.56
C TYR A 264 -20.44 10.43 5.48
N SER A 265 -21.58 10.97 5.05
CA SER A 265 -21.81 12.42 5.00
C SER A 265 -21.92 13.05 6.40
N SER A 266 -22.39 12.31 7.40
CA SER A 266 -22.51 12.79 8.79
C SER A 266 -21.19 12.75 9.58
N MET A 267 -20.30 11.81 9.26
CA MET A 267 -19.05 11.56 10.00
C MET A 267 -17.80 12.04 9.26
N GLY A 268 -17.84 12.08 7.93
CA GLY A 268 -16.69 12.31 7.06
C GLY A 268 -16.53 13.77 6.63
N LYS A 269 -15.51 13.99 5.79
CA LYS A 269 -15.32 15.22 5.03
C LYS A 269 -15.52 14.88 3.55
N PRO A 270 -16.74 14.99 3.00
CA PRO A 270 -17.02 14.58 1.62
C PRO A 270 -16.36 15.48 0.57
N TYR A 271 -15.89 16.67 0.97
CA TYR A 271 -15.20 17.63 0.11
C TYR A 271 -13.81 17.97 0.66
N ILE A 272 -12.85 18.16 -0.25
CA ILE A 272 -11.47 18.56 -0.02
C ILE A 272 -11.33 20.09 -0.03
N LEU A 273 -12.06 20.77 -0.91
CA LEU A 273 -12.08 22.23 -1.09
C LEU A 273 -13.39 22.88 -0.60
N GLY A 274 -14.31 22.08 -0.04
CA GLY A 274 -15.56 22.56 0.56
C GLY A 274 -16.78 22.52 -0.37
N GLY A 275 -16.69 21.90 -1.55
CA GLY A 275 -17.84 21.63 -2.41
C GLY A 275 -18.33 22.83 -3.21
N GLN A 276 -17.56 23.92 -3.24
CA GLN A 276 -17.83 25.06 -4.12
C GLN A 276 -17.27 24.76 -5.52
N SER A 277 -18.15 24.80 -6.53
CA SER A 277 -17.80 24.56 -7.93
C SER A 277 -16.83 25.64 -8.44
N THR A 278 -15.53 25.36 -8.33
CA THR A 278 -14.48 26.26 -8.80
C THR A 278 -14.40 26.17 -10.31
N VAL A 279 -14.74 27.26 -11.01
CA VAL A 279 -14.73 27.32 -12.47
C VAL A 279 -13.33 27.03 -12.99
N VAL A 280 -13.24 26.00 -13.83
CA VAL A 280 -12.01 25.57 -14.49
C VAL A 280 -11.65 26.60 -15.57
N PRO A 281 -10.41 27.14 -15.61
CA PRO A 281 -9.99 28.07 -16.66
C PRO A 281 -10.06 27.40 -18.05
N PRO A 282 -10.40 28.13 -19.13
CA PRO A 282 -10.71 27.52 -20.43
C PRO A 282 -9.65 26.59 -21.03
N HIS A 283 -8.37 26.76 -20.67
CA HIS A 283 -7.27 25.90 -21.15
C HIS A 283 -7.30 24.46 -20.61
N MET A 284 -8.24 24.12 -19.71
CA MET A 284 -8.41 22.78 -19.14
C MET A 284 -9.69 22.06 -19.60
N GLN A 285 -10.57 22.71 -20.36
CA GLN A 285 -11.62 22.01 -21.10
C GLN A 285 -11.01 21.50 -22.41
N ARG A 286 -10.79 20.18 -22.49
CA ARG A 286 -10.31 19.53 -23.70
C ARG A 286 -11.46 18.77 -24.35
N ASP A 287 -12.11 19.42 -25.32
CA ASP A 287 -13.21 18.82 -26.05
C ASP A 287 -12.76 17.56 -26.79
N GLY A 288 -13.31 16.42 -26.37
CA GLY A 288 -13.23 15.15 -27.09
C GLY A 288 -14.23 15.12 -28.25
N ALA A 289 -14.17 16.09 -29.15
CA ALA A 289 -14.97 16.08 -30.37
C ALA A 289 -14.29 15.18 -31.42
N TYR A 290 -14.76 13.94 -31.51
CA TYR A 290 -14.44 13.03 -32.60
C TYR A 290 -15.12 13.51 -33.89
N GLU A 291 -14.42 14.30 -34.70
CA GLU A 291 -14.82 14.55 -36.07
C GLU A 291 -14.77 13.22 -36.84
N ALA A 292 -15.94 12.73 -37.25
CA ALA A 292 -16.05 11.60 -38.16
C ALA A 292 -15.58 12.05 -39.55
N ALA A 293 -14.36 11.67 -39.92
CA ALA A 293 -13.85 11.86 -41.27
C ALA A 293 -14.72 11.05 -42.25
N ALA A 294 -15.52 11.75 -43.06
CA ALA A 294 -16.23 11.14 -44.17
C ALA A 294 -15.23 10.77 -45.27
N ASN A 295 -15.15 9.48 -45.61
CA ASN A 295 -14.49 9.05 -46.85
C ASN A 295 -15.32 9.52 -48.05
N PRO A 296 -14.72 10.15 -49.07
CA PRO A 296 -15.29 10.16 -50.41
C PRO A 296 -14.99 8.82 -51.11
N ASP A 297 -16.02 8.21 -51.70
CA ASP A 297 -15.84 7.06 -52.60
C ASP A 297 -15.09 7.48 -53.89
N PRO A 298 -14.31 6.58 -54.51
CA PRO A 298 -13.79 6.77 -55.86
C PRO A 298 -14.77 6.23 -56.93
N GLU A 299 -14.99 7.02 -57.99
CA GLU A 299 -15.36 6.51 -59.33
C GLU A 299 -14.14 5.91 -60.05
#